data_AF-A0A1X3GRW7-F1
#
_entry.id   AF-A0A1X3GRW7-F1
#
_cell.length_a   1.000
_cell.length_b   1.000
_cell.length_c   1.000
_cell.angle_alpha   90.00
_cell.angle_beta   90.00
_cell.angle_gamma   90.00
#
_symmetry.space_group_name_H-M   'P 1'
#
loop_
_entity.id
_entity.type
_entity.pdbx_description
1 polymer ?
#
loop_
_entity_poly.entity_id
_entity_poly.type
_entity_poly.pdbx_seq_one_letter_code
_entity_poly.pdbx_strand_id
1 'polypeptide(L)'
;MMFYGIRFNSALARRGIPPTLIETNFRRSLQQVGEASGNTPQEVAVFIAAELPLIQRVNLPPSVVQKWIEAGKVNHKSDEMRGALGTLCLWDLMAMP
;
A
#
# COMPACT_ATOMS: atom_id res chain seq x y z
N MET A 1 2.55 11.37 14.35
CA MET A 1 2.19 12.58 13.56
C MET A 1 3.15 12.96 12.43
N MET A 2 4.21 13.78 12.61
CA MET A 2 4.87 14.46 11.45
C MET A 2 5.66 13.51 10.53
N PHE A 3 6.29 12.46 11.07
CA PHE A 3 7.06 11.50 10.27
C PHE A 3 6.21 10.47 9.53
N TYR A 4 5.03 10.11 10.05
CA TYR A 4 4.16 9.11 9.41
C TYR A 4 3.64 9.64 8.08
N GLY A 5 3.08 10.86 8.06
CA GLY A 5 2.56 11.47 6.84
C GLY A 5 3.62 11.62 5.73
N ILE A 6 4.85 12.00 6.10
CA ILE A 6 5.96 12.07 5.13
C ILE A 6 6.30 10.69 4.58
N ARG A 7 6.43 9.68 5.45
CA ARG A 7 6.74 8.30 5.04
C ARG A 7 5.62 7.68 4.19
N PHE A 8 4.38 8.02 4.49
CA PHE A 8 3.20 7.60 3.75
C PHE A 8 3.18 8.17 2.33
N ASN A 9 3.35 9.49 2.18
CA ASN A 9 3.45 10.11 0.87
C ASN A 9 4.66 9.57 0.07
N SER A 10 5.77 9.28 0.74
CA SER A 10 6.93 8.62 0.12
C SER A 10 6.60 7.20 -0.35
N ALA A 11 5.83 6.43 0.42
CA ALA A 11 5.40 5.09 0.04
C ALA A 11 4.50 5.11 -1.20
N LEU A 12 3.51 6.02 -1.25
CA LEU A 12 2.67 6.24 -2.43
C LEU A 12 3.51 6.58 -3.68
N ALA A 13 4.42 7.54 -3.55
CA ALA A 13 5.31 7.94 -4.64
C ALA A 13 6.18 6.79 -5.14
N ARG A 14 6.75 5.98 -4.23
CA ARG A 14 7.54 4.79 -4.59
C ARG A 14 6.72 3.72 -5.30
N ARG A 15 5.43 3.61 -4.99
CA ARG A 15 4.50 2.74 -5.72
C ARG A 15 4.06 3.32 -7.06
N GLY A 16 4.46 4.55 -7.39
CA GLY A 16 4.05 5.21 -8.62
C GLY A 16 2.62 5.75 -8.57
N ILE A 17 2.04 5.94 -7.38
CA ILE A 17 0.69 6.49 -7.21
C ILE A 17 0.80 8.01 -7.09
N PRO A 18 0.41 8.79 -8.11
CA PRO A 18 0.37 10.24 -8.05
C PRO A 18 -0.62 10.72 -6.98
N PRO A 19 -0.33 11.82 -6.27
CA PRO A 19 -1.25 12.40 -5.30
C PRO A 19 -2.62 12.79 -5.88
N THR A 20 -2.69 13.00 -7.20
CA THR A 20 -3.89 13.39 -7.94
C THR A 20 -4.82 12.22 -8.27
N LEU A 21 -4.35 10.97 -8.17
CA LEU A 21 -5.20 9.79 -8.38
C LEU A 21 -6.06 9.44 -7.17
N ILE A 22 -5.80 10.06 -6.03
CA ILE A 22 -6.51 9.81 -4.77
C ILE A 22 -7.14 11.11 -4.31
N GLU A 23 -8.43 11.07 -4.00
CA GLU A 23 -9.11 12.22 -3.40
C GLU A 23 -8.43 12.62 -2.09
N THR A 24 -8.24 13.92 -1.85
CA THR A 24 -7.46 14.43 -0.72
C THR A 24 -8.04 13.99 0.63
N ASN A 25 -9.38 13.99 0.77
CA ASN A 25 -10.03 13.58 2.00
C ASN A 25 -9.84 12.09 2.25
N PHE A 26 -10.07 11.26 1.23
CA PHE A 26 -9.85 9.81 1.31
C PHE A 26 -8.41 9.48 1.70
N ARG A 27 -7.42 10.13 1.06
CA ARG A 27 -6.00 9.97 1.41
C ARG A 27 -5.71 10.31 2.87
N ARG A 28 -6.25 11.44 3.36
CA ARG A 28 -6.07 11.88 4.76
C ARG A 28 -6.71 10.89 5.74
N SER A 29 -7.92 10.41 5.44
CA SER A 29 -8.63 9.43 6.26
C SER A 29 -7.85 8.13 6.38
N LEU A 30 -7.36 7.59 5.25
CA LEU A 30 -6.56 6.36 5.27
C LEU A 30 -5.23 6.52 5.99
N GLN A 31 -4.59 7.69 5.88
CA GLN A 31 -3.39 7.96 6.66
C GLN A 31 -3.68 7.95 8.17
N GLN A 32 -4.76 8.58 8.61
CA GLN A 32 -5.14 8.65 10.02
C GLN A 32 -5.56 7.29 10.58
N VAL A 33 -6.41 6.57 9.84
CA VAL A 33 -6.86 5.22 10.22
C VAL A 33 -5.68 4.26 10.23
N GLY A 34 -4.81 4.31 9.21
CA GLY A 34 -3.61 3.48 9.15
C GLY A 34 -2.66 3.69 10.33
N GLU A 35 -2.39 4.94 10.70
CA GLU A 35 -1.57 5.27 11.87
C GLU A 35 -2.22 4.77 13.16
N ALA A 36 -3.54 4.96 13.32
CA ALA A 36 -4.28 4.54 14.51
C ALA A 36 -4.38 3.00 14.65
N SER A 37 -4.47 2.28 13.54
CA SER A 37 -4.51 0.81 13.49
C SER A 37 -3.13 0.16 13.61
N GLY A 38 -2.05 0.93 13.71
CA GLY A 38 -0.69 0.41 13.79
C GLY A 38 -0.11 -0.09 12.46
N ASN A 39 -0.78 0.17 11.34
CA ASN A 39 -0.31 -0.23 10.01
C ASN A 39 0.90 0.61 9.59
N THR A 40 1.84 -0.03 8.89
CA THR A 40 2.96 0.72 8.33
C THR A 40 2.48 1.61 7.17
N PRO A 41 3.19 2.72 6.87
CA PRO A 41 2.88 3.55 5.71
C PRO A 41 2.88 2.76 4.38
N GLN A 42 3.69 1.70 4.29
CA GLN A 42 3.76 0.81 3.13
C GLN A 42 2.49 -0.04 3.00
N GLU A 43 1.99 -0.58 4.09
CA GLU A 43 0.74 -1.35 4.11
C GLU A 43 -0.44 -0.50 3.68
N VAL A 44 -0.56 0.72 4.21
CA VAL A 44 -1.60 1.66 3.79
C VAL A 44 -1.48 2.01 2.30
N ALA A 45 -0.25 2.17 1.78
CA ALA A 45 -0.04 2.39 0.35
C ALA A 45 -0.47 1.17 -0.52
N VAL A 46 -0.33 -0.06 -0.01
CA VAL A 46 -0.82 -1.27 -0.69
C VAL A 46 -2.34 -1.32 -0.67
N PHE A 47 -2.99 -0.99 0.45
CA PHE A 47 -4.45 -0.90 0.53
C PHE A 47 -5.00 0.13 -0.44
N ILE A 48 -4.42 1.34 -0.48
CA ILE A 48 -4.81 2.37 -1.44
C ILE A 48 -4.69 1.88 -2.88
N ALA A 49 -3.59 1.20 -3.19
CA ALA A 49 -3.39 0.64 -4.52
C ALA A 49 -4.50 -0.33 -4.90
N ALA A 50 -4.96 -1.17 -3.97
CA ALA A 50 -6.03 -2.15 -4.21
C ALA A 50 -7.38 -1.48 -4.53
N GLU A 51 -7.64 -0.30 -3.96
CA GLU A 51 -8.85 0.49 -4.18
C GLU A 51 -8.85 1.30 -5.49
N LEU A 52 -7.70 1.41 -6.17
CA LEU A 52 -7.64 2.14 -7.44
C LEU A 52 -8.41 1.42 -8.56
N PRO A 53 -8.92 2.15 -9.58
CA PRO A 53 -9.48 1.55 -10.78
C PRO A 53 -8.51 0.58 -11.45
N LEU A 54 -9.03 -0.49 -12.08
CA LEU A 54 -8.21 -1.54 -12.70
C LEU A 54 -7.11 -0.99 -13.62
N ILE A 55 -7.43 0.00 -14.46
CA ILE A 55 -6.48 0.60 -15.40
C ILE A 55 -5.27 1.27 -14.72
N GLN A 56 -5.44 1.73 -13.48
CA GLN A 56 -4.35 2.32 -12.70
C GLN A 56 -3.56 1.21 -12.00
N ARG A 57 -4.24 0.17 -11.47
CA ARG A 57 -3.63 -0.95 -10.76
C ARG A 57 -2.63 -1.74 -11.60
N VAL A 58 -2.99 -2.03 -12.85
CA VAL A 58 -2.15 -2.85 -13.76
C VAL A 58 -0.79 -2.22 -14.06
N ASN A 59 -0.67 -0.90 -13.89
CA ASN A 59 0.57 -0.16 -14.15
C ASN A 59 1.45 -0.03 -12.89
N LEU A 60 0.99 -0.49 -11.73
CA LEU A 60 1.75 -0.34 -10.50
C LEU A 60 2.84 -1.43 -10.39
N PRO A 61 4.11 -1.06 -10.19
CA PRO A 61 5.22 -2.01 -10.18
C PRO A 61 5.08 -3.01 -9.03
N PRO A 62 5.04 -4.33 -9.30
CA PRO A 62 4.92 -5.37 -8.27
C PRO A 62 6.19 -5.47 -7.41
N SER A 63 7.35 -5.19 -7.99
CA SER A 63 8.66 -5.27 -7.34
C SER A 63 8.83 -4.36 -6.13
N VAL A 64 8.05 -3.28 -6.04
CA VAL A 64 8.08 -2.38 -4.89
C VAL A 64 7.48 -3.04 -3.65
N VAL A 65 6.38 -3.77 -3.82
CA VAL A 65 5.70 -4.48 -2.73
C VAL A 65 6.55 -5.64 -2.26
N GLN A 66 7.14 -6.39 -3.20
CA GLN A 66 8.09 -7.46 -2.89
C GLN A 66 9.22 -6.97 -1.98
N LYS A 67 9.89 -5.86 -2.33
CA LYS A 67 10.96 -5.27 -1.50
C LYS A 67 10.50 -4.83 -0.11
N TRP A 68 9.23 -4.47 0.04
CA TRP A 68 8.68 -4.10 1.35
C TRP A 68 8.38 -5.32 2.21
N ILE A 69 7.94 -6.42 1.60
CA ILE A 69 7.78 -7.72 2.26
C ILE A 69 9.14 -8.23 2.75
N GLU A 70 10.15 -8.24 1.88
CA GLU A 70 11.53 -8.63 2.22
C GLU A 70 12.11 -7.79 3.36
N ALA A 71 11.74 -6.51 3.43
CA ALA A 71 12.16 -5.59 4.48
C ALA A 71 11.29 -5.66 5.77
N GLY A 72 10.31 -6.57 5.84
CA GLY A 72 9.40 -6.71 6.99
C GLY A 72 8.47 -5.52 7.19
N LYS A 73 8.24 -4.70 6.16
CA LYS A 73 7.38 -3.50 6.21
C LYS A 73 5.95 -3.78 5.80
N VAL A 74 5.70 -4.91 5.15
CA VAL A 74 4.36 -5.37 4.78
C VAL A 74 4.21 -6.78 5.32
N ASN A 75 3.21 -6.99 6.18
CA ASN A 75 2.86 -8.32 6.63
C ASN A 75 1.97 -9.02 5.59
N HIS A 76 2.58 -9.70 4.62
CA HIS A 76 1.84 -10.42 3.56
C HIS A 76 1.05 -11.63 4.05
N LYS A 77 1.24 -12.06 5.31
CA LYS A 77 0.56 -13.20 5.91
C LYS A 77 -0.77 -12.82 6.59
N SER A 78 -1.04 -11.52 6.82
CA SER A 78 -2.32 -11.10 7.41
C SER A 78 -3.47 -11.24 6.41
N ASP A 79 -4.66 -11.58 6.91
CA ASP A 79 -5.82 -11.82 6.05
C ASP A 79 -6.21 -10.56 5.25
N GLU A 80 -6.13 -9.38 5.88
CA GLU A 80 -6.43 -8.10 5.23
C GLU A 80 -5.44 -7.83 4.09
N MET A 81 -4.15 -8.06 4.32
CA MET A 81 -3.11 -7.81 3.33
C MET A 81 -3.21 -8.81 2.17
N ARG A 82 -3.54 -10.07 2.45
CA ARG A 82 -3.78 -11.08 1.42
C ARG A 82 -4.92 -10.69 0.47
N GLY A 83 -6.00 -10.10 1.00
CA GLY A 83 -7.09 -9.56 0.18
C GLY A 83 -6.61 -8.43 -0.74
N ALA A 84 -5.80 -7.51 -0.23
CA ALA A 84 -5.23 -6.41 -1.01
C ALA A 84 -4.24 -6.88 -2.08
N LEU A 85 -3.33 -7.80 -1.72
CA LEU A 85 -2.37 -8.40 -2.64
C LEU A 85 -3.07 -9.19 -3.75
N GLY A 86 -4.13 -9.93 -3.42
CA GLY A 86 -4.94 -10.63 -4.40
C GLY A 86 -5.62 -9.69 -5.39
N THR A 87 -6.21 -8.60 -4.89
CA THR A 87 -6.81 -7.55 -5.73
C THR A 87 -5.81 -6.91 -6.70
N LEU A 88 -4.52 -6.90 -6.34
CA LEU A 88 -3.42 -6.40 -7.16
C LEU A 88 -2.80 -7.47 -8.07
N CYS A 89 -3.35 -8.67 -8.11
CA CYS A 89 -2.81 -9.85 -8.80
C CYS A 89 -1.39 -10.23 -8.34
N LEU A 90 -1.04 -9.98 -7.08
CA LEU A 90 0.27 -10.26 -6.48
C LEU A 90 0.28 -11.55 -5.67
N TRP A 91 -0.40 -12.58 -6.16
CA TRP A 91 -0.61 -13.84 -5.44
C TRP A 91 0.70 -14.54 -5.06
N ASP A 92 1.71 -14.43 -5.93
CA ASP A 92 3.03 -15.03 -5.73
C ASP A 92 3.73 -14.50 -4.47
N LEU A 93 3.45 -13.23 -4.10
CA LEU A 93 4.06 -12.62 -2.92
C LEU A 93 3.50 -13.19 -1.61
N MET A 94 2.31 -13.79 -1.62
CA MET A 94 1.72 -14.40 -0.43
C MET A 94 2.42 -15.71 -0.01
N ALA A 95 3.08 -16.37 -0.96
CA ALA A 95 3.82 -17.61 -0.73
C ALA A 95 5.30 -17.37 -0.37
N MET A 96 5.74 -16.12 -0.29
CA MET A 96 7.12 -15.80 0.08
C MET A 96 7.44 -16.26 1.51
N PRO A 97 8.65 -16.81 1.73
CA PRO A 97 9.08 -17.33 3.03
C PRO A 97 8.98 -16.28 4.15
#